data_AF-A0A534ZV77-F1
#
_entry.id   AF-A0A534ZV77-F1
#
_cell.length_a   1.000
_cell.length_b   1.000
_cell.length_c   1.000
_cell.angle_alpha   90.00
_cell.angle_beta   90.00
_cell.angle_gamma   90.00
#
_symmetry.space_group_name_H-M   'P 1'
#
loop_
_entity.id
_entity.type
_entity.pdbx_description
1 polymer ?
#
loop_
_entity_poly.entity_id
_entity_poly.type
_entity_poly.pdbx_seq_one_letter_code
_entity_poly.pdbx_strand_id
1 'polypeptide(L)'
;MRRLAVLLAPILWLSTARAAEVSFPLTVDYALLGRALRETLTADQTGDIVLWGTATGCRSLVLRDVAIDAAQERARIVARGRARVGFGFLRFCFAPLSWDGYLDSLATPEVGRDWQLRFRDLDSHLYDGQHRRTVVASRLWEVVKSRVEERFEAFHFDLAPPIDEASALIRASVAPERAEPVVAALRTLRPRAVTAQESGVRVEIAIDVPPEPPAVPTPEAPLGPEELQRWQAALESWDAFLVFVIKDLGIAGHDREVRSELFDLLLSSRHELLVALAGEPQPGVDPVRQLFLRSWDRLHDVVRRAALSGTLEGRALRYATFLAAGDALAAVDAAGPSLGLEISADGLRRLARLLEPEFTGDPLAYSEEPDPALRELFDFHEPSASPPLEPEPAAPPSAWWWPGPRDAHAAELPASDALAALVRRLDRWVPDDHELSVYRDTLDRLLDHVAAEARERNALDARVVPIFPHLVKTVAWQESCWRHFVRQNGKVTYLLSRTGDIGLMQVNRRVWRGFFDLRKLEWDVAYNGGVGAEILAQLLTRYGQKEADHQLDNAARATYSAYNGGPGAYRRYRLARVPRAQRAIDRAFFEKYRAMSAGQALDFVLCVEHWGRPAAT
;
A
#
# COMPACT_ATOMS: atom_id res chain seq x y z
N MET A 1 -87.17 3.91 -7.59
CA MET A 1 -85.90 4.55 -8.01
C MET A 1 -85.30 5.32 -6.84
N ARG A 2 -84.31 4.76 -6.15
CA ARG A 2 -83.43 5.48 -5.20
C ARG A 2 -82.06 4.82 -5.27
N ARG A 3 -81.07 5.61 -5.67
CA ARG A 3 -79.67 5.21 -5.91
C ARG A 3 -78.97 5.02 -4.56
N LEU A 4 -78.37 3.85 -4.33
CA LEU A 4 -77.43 3.63 -3.23
C LEU A 4 -76.03 3.98 -3.76
N ALA A 5 -75.39 4.99 -3.18
CA ALA A 5 -73.99 5.31 -3.41
C ALA A 5 -73.14 4.41 -2.48
N VAL A 6 -72.29 3.57 -3.08
CA VAL A 6 -71.27 2.81 -2.35
C VAL A 6 -69.99 3.64 -2.37
N LEU A 7 -69.56 4.07 -1.18
CA LEU A 7 -68.26 4.70 -0.92
C LEU A 7 -67.18 3.61 -0.92
N LEU A 8 -66.31 3.60 -1.94
CA LEU A 8 -65.06 2.86 -1.94
C LEU A 8 -63.99 3.70 -1.24
N ALA A 9 -63.58 3.27 -0.05
CA ALA A 9 -62.40 3.79 0.63
C ALA A 9 -61.14 3.09 0.06
N PRO A 10 -60.09 3.82 -0.36
CA PRO A 10 -58.84 3.19 -0.76
C PRO A 10 -58.06 2.79 0.50
N ILE A 11 -57.80 1.50 0.64
CA ILE A 11 -56.89 0.96 1.64
C ILE A 11 -55.47 1.27 1.14
N LEU A 12 -54.88 2.35 1.67
CA LEU A 12 -53.44 2.63 1.52
C LEU A 12 -52.66 1.59 2.32
N TRP A 13 -52.09 0.61 1.61
CA TRP A 13 -51.06 -0.26 2.16
C TRP A 13 -49.79 0.57 2.38
N LEU A 14 -49.54 0.96 3.63
CA LEU A 14 -48.25 1.49 4.04
C LEU A 14 -47.26 0.32 4.09
N SER A 15 -46.47 0.16 3.03
CA SER A 15 -45.27 -0.67 3.05
C SER A 15 -44.31 -0.08 4.09
N THR A 16 -44.23 -0.65 5.28
CA THR A 16 -43.20 -0.28 6.26
C THR A 16 -41.84 -0.73 5.68
N ALA A 17 -41.06 0.23 5.19
CA ALA A 17 -39.71 -0.01 4.72
C ALA A 17 -38.88 -0.52 5.91
N ARG A 18 -38.42 -1.77 5.85
CA ARG A 18 -37.72 -2.45 6.94
C ARG A 18 -36.22 -2.15 6.81
N ALA A 19 -35.56 -1.77 7.91
CA ALA A 19 -34.11 -1.64 7.95
C ALA A 19 -33.45 -2.97 7.56
N ALA A 20 -32.41 -2.90 6.74
CA ALA A 20 -31.61 -4.05 6.35
C ALA A 20 -30.52 -4.28 7.40
N GLU A 21 -30.47 -5.49 7.98
CA GLU A 21 -29.34 -5.90 8.82
C GLU A 21 -28.17 -6.20 7.88
N VAL A 22 -27.03 -5.58 8.14
CA VAL A 22 -25.78 -5.89 7.44
C VAL A 22 -24.72 -6.27 8.44
N SER A 23 -23.92 -7.28 8.10
CA SER A 23 -22.84 -7.77 8.93
C SER A 23 -21.47 -7.61 8.31
N PHE A 24 -20.46 -7.45 9.17
CA PHE A 24 -19.06 -7.39 8.77
C PHE A 24 -18.14 -8.03 9.80
N PRO A 25 -17.01 -8.60 9.38
CA PRO A 25 -16.11 -9.29 10.28
C PRO A 25 -15.08 -8.37 10.92
N LEU A 26 -14.81 -8.58 12.20
CA LEU A 26 -13.62 -8.10 12.91
C LEU A 26 -12.83 -9.32 13.37
N THR A 27 -11.56 -9.45 12.95
CA THR A 27 -10.71 -10.58 13.33
C THR A 27 -9.65 -10.14 14.34
N VAL A 28 -9.64 -10.77 15.51
CA VAL A 28 -8.62 -10.56 16.54
C VAL A 28 -7.60 -11.68 16.47
N ASP A 29 -6.37 -11.34 16.07
CA ASP A 29 -5.29 -12.30 15.87
C ASP A 29 -4.88 -12.99 17.19
N TYR A 30 -4.56 -14.28 17.12
CA TYR A 30 -4.16 -15.04 18.29
C TYR A 30 -2.86 -14.55 18.92
N ALA A 31 -1.93 -13.99 18.16
CA ALA A 31 -0.69 -13.42 18.69
C ALA A 31 -0.98 -12.17 19.54
N LEU A 32 -2.02 -11.40 19.20
CA LEU A 32 -2.47 -10.26 19.99
C LEU A 32 -3.17 -10.74 21.27
N LEU A 33 -4.11 -11.68 21.15
CA LEU A 33 -4.80 -12.27 22.30
C LEU A 33 -3.83 -12.93 23.28
N GLY A 34 -2.84 -13.66 22.78
CA GLY A 34 -1.81 -14.30 23.61
C GLY A 34 -0.90 -13.31 24.33
N ARG A 35 -0.62 -12.15 23.75
CA ARG A 35 0.10 -11.06 24.46
C ARG A 35 -0.76 -10.45 25.56
N ALA A 36 -1.99 -10.06 25.25
CA ALA A 36 -2.93 -9.50 26.23
C ALA A 36 -3.20 -10.48 27.39
N LEU A 37 -3.28 -11.78 27.10
CA LEU A 37 -3.45 -12.81 28.12
C LEU A 37 -2.22 -12.87 29.05
N ARG A 38 -1.01 -12.87 28.51
CA ARG A 38 0.22 -12.87 29.33
C ARG A 38 0.36 -11.63 30.21
N GLU A 39 -0.03 -10.46 29.70
CA GLU A 39 -0.07 -9.21 30.47
C GLU A 39 -1.07 -9.30 31.62
N THR A 40 -2.28 -9.79 31.33
CA THR A 40 -3.34 -10.02 32.35
C THR A 40 -2.90 -11.01 33.42
N LEU A 41 -2.16 -12.05 33.03
CA LEU A 41 -1.62 -13.06 33.93
C LEU A 41 -0.34 -12.62 34.66
N THR A 42 0.12 -11.37 34.48
CA THR A 42 1.28 -10.79 35.16
C THR A 42 2.58 -11.59 34.94
N ALA A 43 2.92 -11.89 33.69
CA ALA A 43 4.20 -12.53 33.36
C ALA A 43 5.39 -11.68 33.82
N ASP A 44 6.41 -12.31 34.42
CA ASP A 44 7.63 -11.63 34.84
C ASP A 44 8.61 -11.38 33.67
N GLN A 45 9.76 -10.76 33.95
CA GLN A 45 10.78 -10.46 32.94
C GLN A 45 11.38 -11.71 32.27
N THR A 46 11.23 -12.89 32.88
CA THR A 46 11.65 -14.18 32.32
C THR A 46 10.55 -14.88 31.53
N GLY A 47 9.33 -14.31 31.52
CA GLY A 47 8.15 -14.88 30.89
C GLY A 47 7.41 -15.91 31.75
N ASP A 48 7.83 -16.09 33.01
CA ASP A 48 7.18 -16.99 33.96
C ASP A 48 5.92 -16.32 34.54
N ILE A 49 4.83 -17.08 34.61
CA ILE A 49 3.51 -16.70 35.13
C ILE A 49 3.22 -17.56 36.34
N VAL A 50 3.22 -16.98 37.54
CA VAL A 50 2.90 -17.70 38.78
C VAL A 50 1.39 -17.66 39.02
N LEU A 51 0.69 -18.73 38.65
CA LEU A 51 -0.76 -18.85 38.88
C LEU A 51 -1.09 -19.19 40.34
N TRP A 52 -0.17 -19.84 41.06
CA TRP A 52 -0.38 -20.21 42.45
C TRP A 52 0.95 -20.33 43.21
N GLY A 53 0.97 -19.82 44.45
CA GLY A 53 2.11 -19.91 45.35
C GLY A 53 3.27 -19.00 44.94
N THR A 54 4.50 -19.52 45.01
CA THR A 54 5.72 -18.81 44.60
C THR A 54 6.52 -19.66 43.61
N ALA A 55 7.27 -19.02 42.70
CA ALA A 55 7.98 -19.73 41.63
C ALA A 55 8.89 -20.86 42.13
N THR A 56 9.51 -20.68 43.30
CA THR A 56 10.42 -21.65 43.94
C THR A 56 9.80 -22.41 45.11
N GLY A 57 8.53 -22.17 45.44
CA GLY A 57 7.85 -22.77 46.57
C GLY A 57 7.50 -24.25 46.40
N CYS A 58 7.16 -24.90 47.51
CA CYS A 58 6.67 -26.29 47.53
C CYS A 58 5.21 -26.47 47.17
N ARG A 59 4.50 -25.36 47.02
CA ARG A 59 3.15 -25.28 46.52
C ARG A 59 3.19 -24.24 45.42
N SER A 60 3.28 -24.67 44.18
CA SER A 60 3.42 -23.76 43.06
C SER A 60 2.78 -24.31 41.79
N LEU A 61 2.27 -23.38 40.97
CA LEU A 61 1.95 -23.60 39.57
C LEU A 61 2.51 -22.42 38.79
N VAL A 62 3.49 -22.71 37.94
CA VAL A 62 4.15 -21.73 37.09
C VAL A 62 3.92 -22.13 35.65
N LEU A 63 3.41 -21.20 34.84
CA LEU A 63 3.27 -21.34 33.40
C LEU A 63 4.29 -20.45 32.70
N ARG A 64 4.64 -20.81 31.47
CA ARG A 64 5.47 -20.02 30.56
C ARG A 64 5.07 -20.35 29.13
N ASP A 65 5.59 -19.57 28.18
CA ASP A 65 5.36 -19.80 26.75
C ASP A 65 3.86 -19.90 26.41
N VAL A 66 3.02 -19.08 27.07
CA VAL A 66 1.56 -19.08 26.85
C VAL A 66 1.25 -18.57 25.46
N ALA A 67 0.58 -19.40 24.67
CA ALA A 67 0.15 -19.11 23.31
C ALA A 67 -1.33 -19.47 23.13
N ILE A 68 -1.94 -18.88 22.11
CA ILE A 68 -3.31 -19.19 21.68
C ILE A 68 -3.26 -19.60 20.22
N ASP A 69 -4.04 -20.60 19.84
CA ASP A 69 -4.25 -21.00 18.45
C ASP A 69 -5.69 -21.51 18.23
N ALA A 70 -6.02 -21.91 17.00
CA ALA A 70 -7.32 -22.48 16.66
C ALA A 70 -7.31 -24.01 16.86
N ALA A 71 -8.33 -24.53 17.54
CA ALA A 71 -8.60 -25.97 17.55
C ALA A 71 -10.09 -26.24 17.69
N GLN A 72 -10.64 -27.07 16.79
CA GLN A 72 -12.02 -27.56 16.88
C GLN A 72 -13.08 -26.43 16.98
N GLU A 73 -12.94 -25.37 16.18
CA GLU A 73 -13.79 -24.16 16.23
C GLU A 73 -13.74 -23.39 17.58
N ARG A 74 -12.80 -23.75 18.44
CA ARG A 74 -12.53 -23.12 19.74
C ARG A 74 -11.13 -22.50 19.76
N ALA A 75 -10.92 -21.57 20.67
CA ALA A 75 -9.59 -21.03 20.95
C ALA A 75 -8.86 -22.00 21.88
N ARG A 76 -7.68 -22.46 21.49
CA ARG A 76 -6.85 -23.34 22.32
C ARG A 76 -5.73 -22.53 22.94
N ILE A 77 -5.71 -22.50 24.27
CA ILE A 77 -4.66 -21.87 25.07
C ILE A 77 -3.67 -22.98 25.47
N VAL A 78 -2.43 -22.86 25.02
CA VAL A 78 -1.36 -23.82 25.34
C VAL A 78 -0.29 -23.11 26.16
N ALA A 79 0.20 -23.77 27.20
CA ALA A 79 1.29 -23.27 28.01
C ALA A 79 2.21 -24.40 28.47
N ARG A 80 3.51 -24.15 28.53
CA ARG A 80 4.43 -25.03 29.26
C ARG A 80 4.33 -24.71 30.74
N GLY A 81 4.26 -25.73 31.58
CA GLY A 81 4.09 -25.52 33.01
C GLY A 81 4.94 -26.43 33.88
N ARG A 82 5.16 -25.96 35.10
CA ARG A 82 5.71 -26.73 36.21
C ARG A 82 4.85 -26.53 37.43
N ALA A 83 4.62 -27.60 38.17
CA ALA A 83 3.87 -27.52 39.41
C ALA A 83 4.44 -28.45 40.48
N ARG A 84 4.32 -28.02 41.73
CA ARG A 84 4.69 -28.79 42.91
C ARG A 84 3.59 -28.67 43.94
N VAL A 85 3.19 -29.80 44.52
CA VAL A 85 2.31 -29.84 45.69
C VAL A 85 2.99 -30.64 46.78
N GLY A 86 3.37 -29.94 47.84
CA GLY A 86 4.17 -30.47 48.93
C GLY A 86 4.26 -29.54 50.10
N PHE A 87 5.23 -29.81 50.97
CA PHE A 87 5.55 -29.00 52.14
C PHE A 87 7.06 -28.77 52.23
N GLY A 88 7.43 -27.62 52.79
CA GLY A 88 8.81 -27.31 53.11
C GLY A 88 9.19 -27.90 54.45
N PHE A 89 10.38 -28.51 54.54
CA PHE A 89 10.98 -28.91 55.81
C PHE A 89 12.46 -28.54 55.78
N LEU A 90 12.88 -27.65 56.68
CA LEU A 90 14.18 -26.97 56.63
C LEU A 90 14.39 -26.27 55.28
N ARG A 91 15.49 -26.55 54.57
CA ARG A 91 15.80 -26.02 53.23
C ARG A 91 15.30 -26.93 52.08
N PHE A 92 14.62 -28.04 52.40
CA PHE A 92 14.18 -29.02 51.41
C PHE A 92 12.69 -28.91 51.11
N CYS A 93 12.37 -29.24 49.86
CA CYS A 93 11.02 -29.27 49.37
C CYS A 93 10.55 -30.70 49.14
N PHE A 94 9.65 -31.19 50.00
CA PHE A 94 9.06 -32.52 49.86
C PHE A 94 7.76 -32.40 49.06
N ALA A 95 7.84 -32.65 47.75
CA ALA A 95 6.73 -32.53 46.79
C ALA A 95 6.31 -33.91 46.24
N PRO A 96 5.40 -34.63 46.92
CA PRO A 96 4.88 -35.93 46.45
C PRO A 96 4.15 -35.85 45.11
N LEU A 97 3.69 -34.65 44.72
CA LEU A 97 3.22 -34.37 43.37
C LEU A 97 4.14 -33.31 42.75
N SER A 98 4.86 -33.70 41.70
CA SER A 98 5.69 -32.82 40.88
C SER A 98 5.38 -33.07 39.42
N TRP A 99 5.21 -31.99 38.65
CA TRP A 99 4.84 -32.05 37.24
C TRP A 99 5.67 -31.04 36.44
N ASP A 100 6.09 -31.45 35.25
CA ASP A 100 6.68 -30.63 34.19
C ASP A 100 6.07 -31.13 32.88
N GLY A 101 5.42 -30.23 32.15
CA GLY A 101 4.68 -30.61 30.95
C GLY A 101 3.87 -29.46 30.37
N TYR A 102 2.71 -29.79 29.80
CA TYR A 102 1.88 -28.83 29.07
C TYR A 102 0.47 -28.72 29.66
N LEU A 103 -0.01 -27.49 29.81
CA LEU A 103 -1.42 -27.16 29.96
C LEU A 103 -2.00 -26.92 28.57
N ASP A 104 -3.13 -27.56 28.29
CA ASP A 104 -3.93 -27.35 27.08
C ASP A 104 -5.35 -27.01 27.54
N SER A 105 -5.91 -25.90 27.06
CA SER A 105 -7.25 -25.45 27.39
C SER A 105 -8.01 -25.02 26.15
N LEU A 106 -9.09 -25.73 25.83
CA LEU A 106 -10.04 -25.29 24.80
C LEU A 106 -11.06 -24.34 25.42
N ALA A 107 -11.27 -23.19 24.80
CA ALA A 107 -12.20 -22.18 25.24
C ALA A 107 -13.10 -21.70 24.10
N THR A 108 -14.36 -21.42 24.43
CA THR A 108 -15.31 -20.81 23.51
C THR A 108 -15.17 -19.29 23.59
N PRO A 109 -14.78 -18.60 22.50
CA PRO A 109 -14.73 -17.15 22.51
C PRO A 109 -16.14 -16.56 22.44
N GLU A 110 -16.42 -15.57 23.28
CA GLU A 110 -17.70 -14.86 23.32
C GLU A 110 -17.49 -13.34 23.41
N VAL A 111 -18.39 -12.57 22.80
CA VAL A 111 -18.40 -11.10 22.85
C VAL A 111 -19.82 -10.64 23.18
N GLY A 112 -19.96 -9.88 24.26
CA GLY A 112 -21.22 -9.26 24.68
C GLY A 112 -21.41 -7.85 24.08
N ARG A 113 -22.55 -7.22 24.38
CA ARG A 113 -22.82 -5.81 23.99
C ARG A 113 -21.89 -4.79 24.67
N ASP A 114 -21.13 -5.23 25.67
CA ASP A 114 -20.06 -4.48 26.32
C ASP A 114 -18.73 -4.52 25.53
N TRP A 115 -18.72 -5.17 24.36
CA TRP A 115 -17.57 -5.30 23.47
C TRP A 115 -16.35 -5.96 24.14
N GLN A 116 -16.57 -6.76 25.18
CA GLN A 116 -15.50 -7.50 25.83
C GLN A 116 -15.45 -8.93 25.27
N LEU A 117 -14.34 -9.27 24.62
CA LEU A 117 -14.04 -10.64 24.22
C LEU A 117 -13.57 -11.43 25.44
N ARG A 118 -14.21 -12.58 25.69
CA ARG A 118 -13.96 -13.46 26.84
C ARG A 118 -13.83 -14.91 26.39
N PHE A 119 -13.15 -15.69 27.20
CA PHE A 119 -13.06 -17.14 27.05
C PHE A 119 -14.00 -17.83 28.05
N ARG A 120 -14.91 -18.66 27.55
CA ARG A 120 -15.91 -19.41 28.33
C ARG A 120 -15.81 -20.91 28.07
N ASP A 121 -16.53 -21.68 28.89
CA ASP A 121 -16.66 -23.13 28.81
C ASP A 121 -15.31 -23.87 28.79
N LEU A 122 -14.34 -23.42 29.58
CA LEU A 122 -12.97 -23.93 29.50
C LEU A 122 -12.92 -25.45 29.71
N ASP A 123 -12.28 -26.14 28.77
CA ASP A 123 -11.95 -27.55 28.89
C ASP A 123 -10.43 -27.69 28.96
N SER A 124 -9.92 -27.71 30.19
CA SER A 124 -8.50 -27.61 30.51
C SER A 124 -7.93 -28.93 31.03
N HIS A 125 -6.74 -29.29 30.54
CA HIS A 125 -6.06 -30.54 30.87
C HIS A 125 -4.55 -30.37 31.01
N LEU A 126 -3.94 -31.16 31.91
CA LEU A 126 -2.49 -31.25 32.07
C LEU A 126 -1.94 -32.52 31.40
N TYR A 127 -0.82 -32.37 30.71
CA TYR A 127 -0.08 -33.43 30.02
C TYR A 127 1.38 -33.47 30.46
N ASP A 128 2.04 -34.62 30.33
CA ASP A 128 3.49 -34.74 30.51
C ASP A 128 4.28 -34.10 29.34
N GLY A 129 5.61 -34.13 29.42
CA GLY A 129 6.49 -33.61 28.37
C GLY A 129 6.40 -34.34 27.02
N GLN A 130 5.68 -35.47 26.95
CA GLN A 130 5.38 -36.19 25.70
C GLN A 130 3.91 -36.02 25.27
N HIS A 131 3.20 -35.02 25.81
CA HIS A 131 1.77 -34.76 25.55
C HIS A 131 0.84 -35.93 25.92
N ARG A 132 1.18 -36.73 26.93
CA ARG A 132 0.33 -37.82 27.42
C ARG A 132 -0.31 -37.46 28.75
N ARG A 133 -1.55 -37.93 28.93
CA ARG A 133 -2.24 -37.87 30.21
C ARG A 133 -1.65 -38.91 31.16
N THR A 134 -1.15 -38.45 32.30
CA THR A 134 -0.57 -39.33 33.34
C THR A 134 -1.36 -39.20 34.63
N VAL A 135 -1.28 -40.22 35.49
CA VAL A 135 -1.93 -40.22 36.81
C VAL A 135 -1.50 -39.02 37.65
N VAL A 136 -0.22 -38.63 37.57
CA VAL A 136 0.32 -37.45 38.28
C VAL A 136 -0.33 -36.16 37.77
N ALA A 137 -0.42 -36.00 36.44
CA ALA A 137 -1.07 -34.84 35.83
C ALA A 137 -2.56 -34.74 36.17
N SER A 138 -3.30 -35.86 36.13
CA SER A 138 -4.72 -35.90 36.50
C SER A 138 -4.95 -35.54 37.97
N ARG A 139 -4.15 -36.10 38.90
CA ARG A 139 -4.28 -35.76 40.34
C ARG A 139 -3.91 -34.33 40.64
N LEU A 140 -2.89 -33.80 39.97
CA LEU A 140 -2.51 -32.39 40.09
C LEU A 140 -3.62 -31.48 39.58
N TRP A 141 -4.25 -31.83 38.46
CA TRP A 141 -5.34 -31.06 37.87
C TRP A 141 -6.49 -30.85 38.86
N GLU A 142 -6.92 -31.90 39.59
CA GLU A 142 -7.95 -31.80 40.64
C GLU A 142 -7.63 -30.74 41.72
N VAL A 143 -6.35 -30.42 41.94
CA VAL A 143 -5.91 -29.43 42.93
C VAL A 143 -5.89 -28.01 42.35
N VAL A 144 -5.49 -27.88 41.08
CA VAL A 144 -5.22 -26.57 40.46
C VAL A 144 -6.34 -26.07 39.55
N LYS A 145 -7.27 -26.94 39.13
CA LYS A 145 -8.35 -26.66 38.18
C LYS A 145 -9.02 -25.31 38.41
N SER A 146 -9.60 -25.13 39.59
CA SER A 146 -10.37 -23.91 39.91
C SER A 146 -9.54 -22.63 39.78
N ARG A 147 -8.23 -22.70 40.06
CA ARG A 147 -7.31 -21.55 40.00
C ARG A 147 -6.93 -21.22 38.57
N VAL A 148 -6.75 -22.24 37.72
CA VAL A 148 -6.46 -22.05 36.30
C VAL A 148 -7.70 -21.46 35.61
N GLU A 149 -8.86 -22.06 35.83
CA GLU A 149 -10.13 -21.60 35.26
C GLU A 149 -10.46 -20.17 35.71
N GLU A 150 -10.39 -19.85 37.00
CA GLU A 150 -10.65 -18.50 37.52
C GLU A 150 -9.74 -17.43 36.87
N ARG A 151 -8.45 -17.75 36.68
CA ARG A 151 -7.50 -16.81 36.07
C ARG A 151 -7.69 -16.62 34.58
N PHE A 152 -8.05 -17.67 33.85
CA PHE A 152 -8.32 -17.57 32.42
C PHE A 152 -9.70 -16.96 32.14
N GLU A 153 -10.71 -17.22 32.97
CA GLU A 153 -12.04 -16.59 32.85
C GLU A 153 -12.05 -15.11 33.23
N ALA A 154 -11.09 -14.66 34.06
CA ALA A 154 -10.91 -13.24 34.37
C ALA A 154 -10.36 -12.42 33.18
N PHE A 155 -9.80 -13.10 32.17
CA PHE A 155 -9.31 -12.44 30.96
C PHE A 155 -10.46 -11.80 30.18
N HIS A 156 -10.24 -10.55 29.79
CA HIS A 156 -11.09 -9.84 28.85
C HIS A 156 -10.19 -9.06 27.90
N PHE A 157 -10.63 -8.98 26.64
CA PHE A 157 -9.99 -8.16 25.63
C PHE A 157 -11.00 -7.13 25.14
N ASP A 158 -10.66 -5.85 25.30
CA ASP A 158 -11.56 -4.74 25.01
C ASP A 158 -11.61 -4.44 23.51
N LEU A 159 -12.77 -4.68 22.89
CA LEU A 159 -13.05 -4.34 21.50
C LEU A 159 -13.80 -3.01 21.36
N ALA A 160 -14.12 -2.30 22.44
CA ALA A 160 -14.78 -0.99 22.34
C ALA A 160 -13.93 0.04 21.58
N PRO A 161 -12.61 0.19 21.83
CA PRO A 161 -11.80 1.19 21.13
C PRO A 161 -11.83 1.11 19.60
N PRO A 162 -11.60 -0.07 18.95
CA PRO A 162 -11.70 -0.15 17.48
C PRO A 162 -13.12 0.10 16.96
N ILE A 163 -14.17 -0.22 17.73
CA ILE A 163 -15.58 0.03 17.35
C ILE A 163 -15.93 1.51 17.43
N ASP A 164 -15.47 2.19 18.48
CA ASP A 164 -15.69 3.61 18.67
C ASP A 164 -14.96 4.43 17.60
N GLU A 165 -13.72 4.05 17.27
CA GLU A 165 -12.96 4.69 16.20
C GLU A 165 -13.59 4.48 14.82
N ALA A 166 -14.03 3.25 14.51
CA ALA A 166 -14.81 2.97 13.31
C ALA A 166 -16.06 3.85 13.23
N SER A 167 -16.81 3.96 14.34
CA SER A 167 -18.03 4.78 14.41
C SER A 167 -17.74 6.28 14.24
N ALA A 168 -16.63 6.76 14.79
CA ALA A 168 -16.18 8.14 14.64
C ALA A 168 -15.77 8.44 13.20
N LEU A 169 -15.07 7.50 12.54
CA LEU A 169 -14.68 7.60 11.14
C LEU A 169 -15.90 7.65 10.22
N ILE A 170 -16.83 6.71 10.37
CA ILE A 170 -18.08 6.68 9.59
C ILE A 170 -18.84 7.99 9.72
N ARG A 171 -18.93 8.55 10.94
CA ARG A 171 -19.59 9.85 11.17
C ARG A 171 -18.90 11.00 10.43
N ALA A 172 -17.57 10.97 10.31
CA ALA A 172 -16.79 11.99 9.60
C ALA A 172 -16.85 11.85 8.06
N SER A 173 -17.33 10.71 7.56
CA SER A 173 -17.47 10.38 6.14
C SER A 173 -18.88 10.64 5.59
N VAL A 174 -19.74 11.35 6.32
CA VAL A 174 -21.14 11.58 5.94
C VAL A 174 -21.40 13.06 5.79
N ALA A 175 -22.01 13.44 4.68
CA ALA A 175 -22.48 14.81 4.45
C ALA A 175 -23.47 15.25 5.55
N PRO A 176 -23.44 16.50 6.03
CA PRO A 176 -24.28 16.97 7.15
C PRO A 176 -25.77 16.66 6.99
N GLU A 177 -26.28 16.67 5.75
CA GLU A 177 -27.68 16.43 5.39
C GLU A 177 -28.11 14.97 5.60
N ARG A 178 -27.14 14.04 5.65
CA ARG A 178 -27.36 12.59 5.83
C ARG A 178 -26.86 12.06 7.17
N ALA A 179 -26.40 12.94 8.06
CA ALA A 179 -25.78 12.55 9.32
C ALA A 179 -26.75 11.83 10.28
N GLU A 180 -28.01 12.28 10.39
CA GLU A 180 -28.96 11.71 11.35
C GLU A 180 -29.27 10.21 11.13
N PRO A 181 -29.66 9.76 9.92
CA PRO A 181 -29.86 8.34 9.65
C PRO A 181 -28.63 7.47 9.94
N VAL A 182 -27.43 7.97 9.63
CA VAL A 182 -26.19 7.25 9.91
C VAL A 182 -25.92 7.15 11.41
N VAL A 183 -26.11 8.25 12.16
CA VAL A 183 -25.97 8.23 13.63
C VAL A 183 -26.98 7.28 14.27
N ALA A 184 -28.19 7.19 13.75
CA ALA A 184 -29.18 6.22 14.18
C ALA A 184 -28.74 4.78 13.90
N ALA A 185 -28.22 4.50 12.70
CA ALA A 185 -27.68 3.19 12.32
C ALA A 185 -26.50 2.78 13.21
N LEU A 186 -25.53 3.67 13.46
CA LEU A 186 -24.36 3.39 14.31
C LEU A 186 -24.75 2.97 15.74
N ARG A 187 -25.88 3.46 16.28
CA ARG A 187 -26.39 3.05 17.60
C ARG A 187 -26.89 1.60 17.65
N THR A 188 -27.08 0.96 16.50
CA THR A 188 -27.57 -0.43 16.40
C THR A 188 -26.45 -1.45 16.32
N LEU A 189 -25.19 -1.00 16.26
CA LEU A 189 -24.00 -1.86 16.24
C LEU A 189 -24.04 -2.88 17.38
N ARG A 190 -23.85 -4.15 17.01
CA ARG A 190 -23.88 -5.27 17.95
C ARG A 190 -23.04 -6.45 17.46
N PRO A 191 -22.40 -7.22 18.34
CA PRO A 191 -21.89 -8.54 17.98
C PRO A 191 -23.05 -9.46 17.58
N ARG A 192 -22.86 -10.25 16.53
CA ARG A 192 -23.82 -11.20 15.97
C ARG A 192 -23.42 -12.65 16.19
N ALA A 193 -22.16 -12.96 15.87
CA ALA A 193 -21.56 -14.29 16.02
C ALA A 193 -20.08 -14.16 16.36
N VAL A 194 -19.54 -15.13 17.09
CA VAL A 194 -18.11 -15.19 17.42
C VAL A 194 -17.63 -16.59 17.12
N THR A 195 -16.56 -16.71 16.32
CA THR A 195 -16.03 -18.00 15.87
C THR A 195 -14.51 -18.00 15.94
N ALA A 196 -13.92 -19.11 16.36
CA ALA A 196 -12.47 -19.30 16.29
C ALA A 196 -12.10 -19.83 14.90
N GLN A 197 -11.23 -19.13 14.18
CA GLN A 197 -10.76 -19.50 12.83
C GLN A 197 -9.23 -19.62 12.84
N GLU A 198 -8.64 -20.24 11.83
CA GLU A 198 -7.17 -20.39 11.74
C GLU A 198 -6.41 -19.06 11.91
N SER A 199 -7.01 -17.96 11.42
CA SER A 199 -6.46 -16.61 11.47
C SER A 199 -6.60 -15.89 12.82
N GLY A 200 -7.43 -16.38 13.74
CA GLY A 200 -7.81 -15.65 14.96
C GLY A 200 -9.28 -15.82 15.33
N VAL A 201 -9.72 -15.06 16.33
CA VAL A 201 -11.14 -15.00 16.71
C VAL A 201 -11.86 -14.01 15.82
N ARG A 202 -12.83 -14.48 15.02
CA ARG A 202 -13.67 -13.67 14.15
C ARG A 202 -14.97 -13.31 14.87
N VAL A 203 -15.20 -12.01 15.03
CA VAL A 203 -16.42 -11.40 15.55
C VAL A 203 -17.20 -10.84 14.37
N GLU A 204 -18.37 -11.40 14.09
CA GLU A 204 -19.31 -10.84 13.13
C GLU A 204 -20.10 -9.72 13.82
N ILE A 205 -20.02 -8.51 13.28
CA ILE A 205 -20.68 -7.31 13.80
C ILE A 205 -21.84 -6.97 12.89
N ALA A 206 -23.02 -6.74 13.45
CA ALA A 206 -24.22 -6.35 12.71
C ALA A 206 -24.58 -4.88 12.97
N ILE A 207 -25.07 -4.21 11.93
CA ILE A 207 -25.63 -2.86 11.93
C ILE A 207 -26.97 -2.86 11.17
N ASP A 208 -27.95 -2.12 11.65
CA ASP A 208 -29.23 -1.93 10.96
C ASP A 208 -29.18 -0.64 10.14
N VAL A 209 -29.22 -0.77 8.82
CA VAL A 209 -29.12 0.33 7.86
C VAL A 209 -30.51 0.69 7.33
N PRO A 210 -30.86 1.99 7.23
CA PRO A 210 -32.13 2.40 6.63
C PRO A 210 -32.20 1.97 5.15
N PRO A 211 -33.38 1.55 4.67
CA PRO A 211 -33.55 1.12 3.29
C PRO A 211 -33.32 2.30 2.32
N GLU A 212 -32.74 1.99 1.17
CA GLU A 212 -32.44 2.99 0.13
C GLU A 212 -33.72 3.64 -0.39
N PRO A 213 -33.87 4.97 -0.32
CA PRO A 213 -34.93 5.65 -1.03
C PRO A 213 -34.69 5.47 -2.54
N PRO A 214 -35.73 5.22 -3.35
CA PRO A 214 -35.56 5.03 -4.78
C PRO A 214 -34.93 6.29 -5.41
N ALA A 215 -33.69 6.15 -5.90
CA ALA A 215 -33.01 7.21 -6.61
C ALA A 215 -33.67 7.39 -7.99
N VAL A 216 -34.27 8.56 -8.22
CA VAL A 216 -34.59 9.00 -9.57
C VAL A 216 -33.32 9.71 -10.08
N PRO A 217 -32.60 9.17 -11.07
CA PRO A 217 -31.43 9.85 -11.61
C PRO A 217 -31.90 11.13 -12.31
N THR A 218 -31.79 12.26 -11.60
CA THR A 218 -31.86 13.57 -12.23
C THR A 218 -30.56 13.79 -13.00
N PRO A 219 -30.62 14.22 -14.27
CA PRO A 219 -29.43 14.64 -15.00
C PRO A 219 -28.77 15.80 -14.25
N GLU A 220 -27.62 15.53 -13.64
CA GLU A 220 -26.78 16.57 -13.05
C GLU A 220 -26.01 17.29 -14.16
N ALA A 221 -25.77 18.59 -13.99
CA ALA A 221 -24.96 19.35 -14.92
C ALA A 221 -23.50 18.84 -14.88
N PRO A 222 -22.75 18.91 -16.00
CA PRO A 222 -21.32 18.64 -15.99
C PRO A 222 -20.61 19.51 -14.96
N LEU A 223 -19.60 18.95 -14.28
CA LEU A 223 -18.87 19.66 -13.24
C LEU A 223 -18.25 20.96 -13.77
N GLY A 224 -18.42 22.04 -13.02
CA GLY A 224 -17.74 23.30 -13.26
C GLY A 224 -16.22 23.20 -12.98
N PRO A 225 -15.42 24.19 -13.41
CA PRO A 225 -13.97 24.18 -13.19
C PRO A 225 -13.55 24.03 -11.72
N GLU A 226 -14.28 24.66 -10.79
CA GLU A 226 -14.02 24.56 -9.35
C GLU A 226 -14.36 23.17 -8.78
N GLU A 227 -15.39 22.52 -9.32
CA GLU A 227 -15.78 21.16 -8.96
C GLU A 227 -14.74 20.15 -9.45
N LEU A 228 -14.22 20.34 -10.66
CA LEU A 228 -13.10 19.54 -11.18
C LEU A 228 -11.83 19.69 -10.34
N GLN A 229 -11.52 20.90 -9.86
CA GLN A 229 -10.39 21.11 -8.96
C GLN A 229 -10.58 20.41 -7.61
N ARG A 230 -11.77 20.50 -7.00
CA ARG A 230 -12.09 19.79 -5.76
C ARG A 230 -12.00 18.27 -5.94
N TRP A 231 -12.48 17.77 -7.08
CA TRP A 231 -12.39 16.36 -7.44
C TRP A 231 -10.94 15.88 -7.59
N GLN A 232 -10.08 16.66 -8.25
CA GLN A 232 -8.64 16.37 -8.33
C GLN A 232 -7.97 16.39 -6.96
N ALA A 233 -8.28 17.39 -6.13
CA ALA A 233 -7.72 17.51 -4.78
C ALA A 233 -8.11 16.33 -3.87
N ALA A 234 -9.30 15.75 -4.05
CA ALA A 234 -9.72 14.55 -3.33
C ALA A 234 -8.88 13.31 -3.72
N LEU A 235 -8.62 13.12 -5.00
CA LEU A 235 -7.74 12.06 -5.51
C LEU A 235 -6.28 12.23 -5.05
N GLU A 236 -5.81 13.48 -5.03
CA GLU A 236 -4.48 13.83 -4.52
C GLU A 236 -4.36 13.57 -3.01
N SER A 237 -5.41 13.87 -2.25
CA SER A 237 -5.50 13.56 -0.81
C SER A 237 -5.42 12.06 -0.55
N TRP A 238 -6.03 11.23 -1.41
CA TRP A 238 -5.89 9.78 -1.34
C TRP A 238 -4.44 9.31 -1.54
N ASP A 239 -3.74 9.81 -2.57
CA ASP A 239 -2.34 9.43 -2.79
C ASP A 239 -1.42 9.93 -1.66
N ALA A 240 -1.70 11.11 -1.09
CA ALA A 240 -0.98 11.61 0.08
C ALA A 240 -1.19 10.72 1.31
N PHE A 241 -2.46 10.33 1.60
CA PHE A 241 -2.80 9.37 2.64
C PHE A 241 -2.04 8.05 2.47
N LEU A 242 -2.06 7.47 1.26
CA LEU A 242 -1.43 6.18 1.02
C LEU A 242 0.09 6.27 1.21
N VAL A 243 0.73 7.35 0.75
CA VAL A 243 2.17 7.57 0.99
C VAL A 243 2.48 7.70 2.48
N PHE A 244 1.64 8.41 3.24
CA PHE A 244 1.79 8.51 4.70
C PHE A 244 1.77 7.12 5.36
N VAL A 245 0.75 6.31 5.07
CA VAL A 245 0.62 4.94 5.61
C VAL A 245 1.80 4.06 5.22
N ILE A 246 2.24 4.13 3.97
CA ILE A 246 3.36 3.33 3.45
C ILE A 246 4.68 3.70 4.15
N LYS A 247 4.94 5.00 4.35
CA LYS A 247 6.13 5.45 5.07
C LYS A 247 6.11 4.97 6.52
N ASP A 248 4.96 5.09 7.18
CA ASP A 248 4.81 4.64 8.57
C ASP A 248 5.06 3.13 8.73
N LEU A 249 4.47 2.32 7.86
CA LEU A 249 4.66 0.87 7.81
C LEU A 249 6.10 0.49 7.44
N GLY A 250 6.68 1.20 6.48
CA GLY A 250 8.04 0.98 6.01
C GLY A 250 9.10 1.29 7.07
N ILE A 251 8.86 2.30 7.90
CA ILE A 251 9.71 2.61 9.07
C ILE A 251 9.52 1.54 10.16
N ALA A 252 8.29 1.03 10.34
CA ALA A 252 8.03 -0.06 11.28
C ALA A 252 8.81 -1.32 10.91
N GLY A 253 8.68 -1.74 9.65
CA GLY A 253 9.07 -3.07 9.22
C GLY A 253 10.36 -3.10 8.40
N HIS A 254 11.35 -3.85 8.88
CA HIS A 254 12.60 -4.08 8.14
C HIS A 254 12.52 -5.18 7.07
N ASP A 255 11.35 -5.80 6.87
CA ASP A 255 11.15 -6.91 5.93
C ASP A 255 11.18 -6.42 4.46
N ARG A 256 12.05 -7.04 3.65
CA ARG A 256 12.19 -6.72 2.23
C ARG A 256 10.96 -7.13 1.41
N GLU A 257 10.27 -8.20 1.79
CA GLU A 257 9.07 -8.66 1.09
C GLU A 257 7.93 -7.67 1.30
N VAL A 258 7.68 -7.27 2.55
CA VAL A 258 6.71 -6.21 2.91
C VAL A 258 7.01 -4.92 2.15
N ARG A 259 8.27 -4.47 2.11
CA ARG A 259 8.65 -3.28 1.32
C ARG A 259 8.35 -3.44 -0.17
N SER A 260 8.55 -4.63 -0.75
CA SER A 260 8.17 -4.86 -2.14
C SER A 260 6.66 -4.82 -2.36
N GLU A 261 5.86 -5.35 -1.43
CA GLU A 261 4.41 -5.31 -1.54
C GLU A 261 3.84 -3.90 -1.35
N LEU A 262 4.42 -3.09 -0.44
CA LEU A 262 4.07 -1.68 -0.29
C LEU A 262 4.41 -0.88 -1.55
N PHE A 263 5.55 -1.16 -2.19
CA PHE A 263 5.90 -0.56 -3.47
C PHE A 263 4.88 -0.92 -4.56
N ASP A 264 4.50 -2.20 -4.64
CA ASP A 264 3.50 -2.68 -5.59
C ASP A 264 2.14 -2.01 -5.35
N LEU A 265 1.74 -1.85 -4.08
CA LEU A 265 0.52 -1.17 -3.67
C LEU A 265 0.53 0.31 -4.10
N LEU A 266 1.60 1.04 -3.81
CA LEU A 266 1.77 2.44 -4.18
C LEU A 266 1.61 2.66 -5.67
N LEU A 267 2.41 1.94 -6.47
CA LEU A 267 2.38 2.12 -7.92
C LEU A 267 1.05 1.67 -8.52
N SER A 268 0.45 0.58 -8.02
CA SER A 268 -0.87 0.14 -8.51
C SER A 268 -1.94 1.20 -8.25
N SER A 269 -2.02 1.71 -7.02
CA SER A 269 -2.96 2.78 -6.64
C SER A 269 -2.79 4.02 -7.52
N ARG A 270 -1.54 4.42 -7.82
CA ARG A 270 -1.28 5.58 -8.70
C ARG A 270 -1.68 5.37 -10.15
N HIS A 271 -1.55 4.15 -10.69
CA HIS A 271 -2.07 3.84 -12.02
C HIS A 271 -3.61 3.85 -12.04
N GLU A 272 -4.26 3.37 -10.99
CA GLU A 272 -5.72 3.48 -10.85
C GLU A 272 -6.18 4.93 -10.73
N LEU A 273 -5.41 5.76 -10.01
CA LEU A 273 -5.62 7.22 -9.92
C LEU A 273 -5.52 7.88 -11.30
N LEU A 274 -4.55 7.50 -12.13
CA LEU A 274 -4.47 8.01 -13.51
C LEU A 274 -5.71 7.63 -14.34
N VAL A 275 -6.21 6.39 -14.19
CA VAL A 275 -7.44 5.96 -14.87
C VAL A 275 -8.64 6.77 -14.39
N ALA A 276 -8.73 7.03 -13.08
CA ALA A 276 -9.78 7.88 -12.53
C ALA A 276 -9.70 9.31 -13.08
N LEU A 277 -8.50 9.90 -13.12
CA LEU A 277 -8.27 11.25 -13.67
C LEU A 277 -8.54 11.37 -15.18
N ALA A 278 -8.35 10.29 -15.93
CA ALA A 278 -8.61 10.27 -17.38
C ALA A 278 -10.09 10.11 -17.71
N GLY A 279 -10.90 9.59 -16.79
CA GLY A 279 -12.36 9.49 -16.93
C GLY A 279 -13.06 10.81 -16.63
N GLU A 280 -14.26 10.97 -17.18
CA GLU A 280 -15.16 12.04 -16.73
C GLU A 280 -15.75 11.69 -15.35
N PRO A 281 -15.80 12.63 -14.40
CA PRO A 281 -16.47 12.42 -13.11
C PRO A 281 -17.93 11.99 -13.32
N GLN A 282 -18.31 10.87 -12.73
CA GLN A 282 -19.68 10.36 -12.82
C GLN A 282 -20.50 10.86 -11.64
N PRO A 283 -21.70 11.45 -11.87
CA PRO A 283 -22.64 11.82 -10.81
C PRO A 283 -22.89 10.67 -9.84
N GLY A 284 -22.80 10.94 -8.54
CA GLY A 284 -23.02 9.95 -7.48
C GLY A 284 -21.92 8.90 -7.30
N VAL A 285 -20.80 9.00 -8.02
CA VAL A 285 -19.65 8.10 -7.87
C VAL A 285 -18.48 8.84 -7.19
N ASP A 286 -18.17 8.45 -5.97
CA ASP A 286 -16.93 8.87 -5.28
C ASP A 286 -15.73 8.06 -5.83
N PRO A 287 -14.77 8.68 -6.54
CA PRO A 287 -13.62 7.96 -7.06
C PRO A 287 -12.60 7.61 -5.98
N VAL A 288 -12.52 8.38 -4.89
CA VAL A 288 -11.64 8.11 -3.75
C VAL A 288 -12.12 6.85 -3.05
N ARG A 289 -13.45 6.71 -2.89
CA ARG A 289 -14.07 5.46 -2.43
C ARG A 289 -13.63 4.26 -3.25
N GLN A 290 -13.67 4.33 -4.59
CA GLN A 290 -13.25 3.20 -5.42
C GLN A 290 -11.76 2.87 -5.29
N LEU A 291 -10.91 3.89 -5.15
CA LEU A 291 -9.46 3.70 -4.96
C LEU A 291 -9.16 3.12 -3.58
N PHE A 292 -9.86 3.60 -2.55
CA PHE A 292 -9.79 3.07 -1.20
C PHE A 292 -10.12 1.59 -1.18
N LEU A 293 -11.31 1.20 -1.64
CA LEU A 293 -11.75 -0.21 -1.59
C LEU A 293 -10.79 -1.13 -2.34
N ARG A 294 -10.32 -0.74 -3.53
CA ARG A 294 -9.38 -1.56 -4.32
C ARG A 294 -8.01 -1.71 -3.67
N SER A 295 -7.55 -0.68 -2.97
CA SER A 295 -6.25 -0.68 -2.31
C SER A 295 -6.31 -1.27 -0.90
N TRP A 296 -7.47 -1.19 -0.24
CA TRP A 296 -7.65 -1.53 1.17
C TRP A 296 -7.39 -3.00 1.45
N ASP A 297 -7.97 -3.92 0.67
CA ASP A 297 -7.75 -5.37 0.84
C ASP A 297 -6.24 -5.72 0.78
N ARG A 298 -5.53 -5.12 -0.18
CA ARG A 298 -4.08 -5.33 -0.33
C ARG A 298 -3.30 -4.73 0.84
N LEU A 299 -3.64 -3.51 1.26
CA LEU A 299 -3.02 -2.86 2.41
C LEU A 299 -3.24 -3.69 3.67
N HIS A 300 -4.46 -4.15 3.91
CA HIS A 300 -4.83 -4.99 5.05
C HIS A 300 -3.96 -6.24 5.11
N ASP A 301 -3.81 -6.95 3.99
CA ASP A 301 -2.98 -8.15 3.91
C ASP A 301 -1.49 -7.89 4.20
N VAL A 302 -0.95 -6.78 3.69
CA VAL A 302 0.45 -6.38 3.93
C VAL A 302 0.67 -6.05 5.41
N VAL A 303 -0.20 -5.23 6.00
CA VAL A 303 -0.12 -4.83 7.42
C VAL A 303 -0.26 -6.06 8.32
N ARG A 304 -1.19 -6.97 8.01
CA ARG A 304 -1.38 -8.20 8.77
C ARG A 304 -0.14 -9.09 8.73
N ARG A 305 0.47 -9.29 7.56
CA ARG A 305 1.73 -10.06 7.44
C ARG A 305 2.86 -9.40 8.24
N ALA A 306 3.01 -8.08 8.15
CA ALA A 306 4.01 -7.34 8.93
C ALA A 306 3.76 -7.44 10.45
N ALA A 307 2.51 -7.49 10.89
CA ALA A 307 2.16 -7.69 12.29
C ALA A 307 2.55 -9.10 12.77
N LEU A 308 2.28 -10.12 11.95
CA LEU A 308 2.58 -11.52 12.24
C LEU A 308 4.08 -11.83 12.27
N SER A 309 4.87 -11.18 11.43
CA SER A 309 6.34 -11.34 11.41
C SER A 309 7.03 -10.66 12.60
N GLY A 310 6.28 -9.97 13.48
CA GLY A 310 6.81 -9.25 14.63
C GLY A 310 7.53 -7.96 14.27
N THR A 311 7.43 -7.52 13.01
CA THR A 311 8.16 -6.35 12.51
C THR A 311 7.53 -5.01 12.90
N LEU A 312 6.44 -5.00 13.68
CA LEU A 312 5.75 -3.76 14.07
C LEU A 312 6.13 -3.22 15.45
N GLU A 313 7.24 -3.67 16.05
CA GLU A 313 7.89 -3.10 17.27
C GLU A 313 6.93 -2.62 18.38
N GLY A 314 5.95 -3.43 18.79
CA GLY A 314 5.00 -3.05 19.85
C GLY A 314 3.87 -2.11 19.42
N ARG A 315 3.84 -1.63 18.18
CA ARG A 315 2.77 -0.83 17.57
C ARG A 315 1.60 -1.66 17.04
N ALA A 316 1.65 -2.98 17.21
CA ALA A 316 0.65 -3.91 16.67
C ALA A 316 -0.81 -3.57 17.06
N LEU A 317 -1.05 -3.01 18.25
CA LEU A 317 -2.39 -2.57 18.64
C LEU A 317 -2.86 -1.36 17.80
N ARG A 318 -1.97 -0.39 17.51
CA ARG A 318 -2.30 0.75 16.65
C ARG A 318 -2.68 0.30 15.24
N TYR A 319 -1.91 -0.62 14.68
CA TYR A 319 -2.22 -1.20 13.37
C TYR A 319 -3.50 -2.03 13.38
N ALA A 320 -3.78 -2.78 14.44
CA ALA A 320 -5.04 -3.50 14.58
C ALA A 320 -6.25 -2.54 14.63
N THR A 321 -6.14 -1.43 15.37
CA THR A 321 -7.18 -0.40 15.41
C THR A 321 -7.35 0.30 14.05
N PHE A 322 -6.26 0.61 13.37
CA PHE A 322 -6.28 1.17 12.01
C PHE A 322 -6.98 0.24 11.02
N LEU A 323 -6.63 -1.05 11.02
CA LEU A 323 -7.26 -2.04 10.14
C LEU A 323 -8.75 -2.20 10.46
N ALA A 324 -9.10 -2.34 11.73
CA ALA A 324 -10.49 -2.46 12.15
C ALA A 324 -11.34 -1.25 11.74
N ALA A 325 -10.80 -0.04 11.85
CA ALA A 325 -11.49 1.19 11.47
C ALA A 325 -11.76 1.24 9.95
N GLY A 326 -10.77 0.90 9.11
CA GLY A 326 -10.98 0.90 7.67
C GLY A 326 -11.80 -0.29 7.17
N ASP A 327 -11.72 -1.47 7.81
CA ASP A 327 -12.59 -2.62 7.54
C ASP A 327 -14.06 -2.27 7.80
N ALA A 328 -14.33 -1.58 8.91
CA ALA A 328 -15.67 -1.10 9.21
C ALA A 328 -16.16 -0.08 8.18
N LEU A 329 -15.28 0.83 7.71
CA LEU A 329 -15.63 1.76 6.64
C LEU A 329 -15.97 1.04 5.33
N ALA A 330 -15.13 0.09 4.90
CA ALA A 330 -15.35 -0.73 3.71
C ALA A 330 -16.64 -1.57 3.80
N ALA A 331 -16.90 -2.11 4.99
CA ALA A 331 -18.08 -2.91 5.27
C ALA A 331 -19.39 -2.11 5.23
N VAL A 332 -19.43 -0.96 5.91
CA VAL A 332 -20.62 -0.10 5.92
C VAL A 332 -20.88 0.46 4.52
N ASP A 333 -19.84 0.68 3.73
CA ASP A 333 -19.95 1.05 2.34
C ASP A 333 -20.57 -0.07 1.46
N ALA A 334 -20.13 -1.32 1.63
CA ALA A 334 -20.71 -2.48 0.96
C ALA A 334 -22.16 -2.76 1.41
N ALA A 335 -22.47 -2.42 2.65
CA ALA A 335 -23.75 -2.65 3.32
C ALA A 335 -24.88 -1.74 2.84
N GLY A 336 -24.57 -0.48 2.53
CA GLY A 336 -25.58 0.51 2.22
C GLY A 336 -25.01 1.67 1.44
N PRO A 337 -24.96 1.57 0.10
CA PRO A 337 -24.75 2.73 -0.77
C PRO A 337 -25.71 3.90 -0.44
N SER A 338 -26.88 3.56 0.13
CA SER A 338 -27.90 4.48 0.65
C SER A 338 -27.44 5.40 1.78
N LEU A 339 -26.39 5.04 2.51
CA LEU A 339 -25.82 5.89 3.56
C LEU A 339 -25.06 7.10 2.98
N GLY A 340 -24.73 7.05 1.67
CA GLY A 340 -24.05 8.14 0.99
C GLY A 340 -22.70 8.48 1.61
N LEU A 341 -21.95 7.44 1.99
CA LEU A 341 -20.59 7.61 2.51
C LEU A 341 -19.69 8.19 1.43
N GLU A 342 -19.03 9.29 1.78
CA GLU A 342 -17.97 9.90 1.00
C GLU A 342 -16.67 9.75 1.80
N ILE A 343 -15.62 9.25 1.17
CA ILE A 343 -14.32 9.19 1.83
C ILE A 343 -13.74 10.60 1.83
N SER A 344 -14.05 11.33 2.91
CA SER A 344 -13.62 12.71 3.10
C SER A 344 -12.15 12.79 3.46
N ALA A 345 -11.51 13.93 3.12
CA ALA A 345 -10.16 14.24 3.57
C ALA A 345 -10.04 14.19 5.11
N ASP A 346 -11.07 14.60 5.85
CA ASP A 346 -11.05 14.53 7.31
C ASP A 346 -11.13 13.09 7.83
N GLY A 347 -11.87 12.20 7.15
CA GLY A 347 -11.85 10.76 7.42
C GLY A 347 -10.46 10.16 7.22
N LEU A 348 -9.81 10.46 6.10
CA LEU A 348 -8.44 10.00 5.82
C LEU A 348 -7.42 10.53 6.84
N ARG A 349 -7.52 11.80 7.26
CA ARG A 349 -6.68 12.36 8.34
C ARG A 349 -6.88 11.64 9.67
N ARG A 350 -8.13 11.34 10.04
CA ARG A 350 -8.42 10.59 11.28
C ARG A 350 -7.81 9.20 11.22
N LEU A 351 -8.01 8.49 10.11
CA LEU A 351 -7.46 7.16 9.91
C LEU A 351 -5.91 7.17 9.97
N ALA A 352 -5.26 8.15 9.34
CA ALA A 352 -3.81 8.32 9.44
C ALA A 352 -3.32 8.58 10.87
N ARG A 353 -4.06 9.35 11.67
CA ARG A 353 -3.71 9.65 13.07
C ARG A 353 -3.89 8.46 14.01
N LEU A 354 -4.63 7.41 13.62
CA LEU A 354 -4.66 6.15 14.39
C LEU A 354 -3.31 5.43 14.34
N LEU A 355 -2.58 5.56 13.24
CA LEU A 355 -1.23 4.99 13.09
C LEU A 355 -0.22 5.80 13.90
N GLU A 356 -0.21 7.12 13.68
CA GLU A 356 0.77 8.04 14.27
C GLU A 356 0.06 9.24 14.92
N PRO A 357 -0.44 9.08 16.17
CA PRO A 357 -1.21 10.10 16.86
C PRO A 357 -0.38 11.33 17.25
N GLU A 358 0.93 11.16 17.41
CA GLU A 358 1.87 12.24 17.76
C GLU A 358 2.30 13.07 16.54
N PHE A 359 1.85 12.70 15.33
CA PHE A 359 2.19 13.45 14.12
C PHE A 359 1.50 14.81 14.10
N THR A 360 2.31 15.88 14.06
CA THR A 360 1.84 17.27 14.16
C THR A 360 1.55 17.94 12.82
N GLY A 361 1.94 17.32 11.70
CA GLY A 361 1.68 17.83 10.34
C GLY A 361 0.30 17.44 9.79
N ASP A 362 0.03 17.82 8.54
CA ASP A 362 -1.11 17.28 7.79
C ASP A 362 -0.70 15.96 7.09
N PRO A 363 -1.25 14.80 7.46
CA PRO A 363 -0.92 13.53 6.81
C PRO A 363 -1.36 13.48 5.34
N LEU A 364 -2.17 14.43 4.89
CA LEU A 364 -2.61 14.56 3.50
C LEU A 364 -1.89 15.67 2.73
N ALA A 365 -0.80 16.23 3.28
CA ALA A 365 -0.02 17.23 2.59
C ALA A 365 0.52 16.67 1.26
N TYR A 366 -0.01 17.19 0.15
CA TYR A 366 0.42 16.81 -1.19
C TYR A 366 1.66 17.62 -1.59
N SER A 367 2.74 16.94 -1.92
CA SER A 367 3.97 17.55 -2.42
C SER A 367 4.47 16.85 -3.67
N GLU A 368 4.95 17.64 -4.62
CA GLU A 368 5.63 17.16 -5.83
C GLU A 368 7.16 17.07 -5.64
N GLU A 369 7.68 17.58 -4.52
CA GLU A 369 9.11 17.50 -4.22
C GLU A 369 9.54 16.06 -3.92
N PRO A 370 10.82 15.71 -4.18
CA PRO A 370 11.39 14.46 -3.74
C PRO A 370 11.23 14.22 -2.23
N ASP A 371 10.78 13.02 -1.86
CA ASP A 371 10.65 12.55 -0.48
C ASP A 371 11.82 11.60 -0.15
N PRO A 372 12.79 12.02 0.69
CA PRO A 372 13.95 11.19 1.02
C PRO A 372 13.58 9.86 1.67
N ALA A 373 12.53 9.83 2.51
CA ALA A 373 12.10 8.62 3.19
C ALA A 373 11.48 7.63 2.20
N LEU A 374 10.76 8.12 1.17
CA LEU A 374 10.22 7.26 0.12
C LEU A 374 11.33 6.65 -0.74
N ARG A 375 12.37 7.44 -1.05
CA ARG A 375 13.54 6.97 -1.80
C ARG A 375 14.32 5.92 -1.04
N GLU A 376 14.62 6.18 0.23
CA GLU A 376 15.31 5.26 1.12
C GLU A 376 14.53 3.96 1.29
N LEU A 377 13.21 4.05 1.53
CA LEU A 377 12.36 2.88 1.74
C LEU A 377 12.40 1.88 0.57
N PHE A 378 12.47 2.40 -0.65
CA PHE A 378 12.40 1.61 -1.88
C PHE A 378 13.72 1.52 -2.65
N ASP A 379 14.83 1.94 -2.03
CA ASP A 379 16.18 1.91 -2.59
C ASP A 379 16.30 2.64 -3.94
N PHE A 380 15.63 3.80 -4.08
CA PHE A 380 15.73 4.66 -5.26
C PHE A 380 16.85 5.69 -5.13
N HIS A 381 17.61 5.85 -6.21
CA HIS A 381 18.75 6.75 -6.25
C HIS A 381 18.47 7.98 -7.12
N GLU A 382 18.98 9.15 -6.72
CA GLU A 382 18.99 10.35 -7.57
C GLU A 382 19.99 10.13 -8.72
N PRO A 383 19.57 10.09 -10.00
CA PRO A 383 20.49 9.95 -11.13
C PRO A 383 21.46 11.13 -11.20
N SER A 384 22.63 10.94 -11.80
CA SER A 384 23.54 12.06 -12.07
C SER A 384 22.84 13.10 -12.94
N ALA A 385 22.55 14.26 -12.35
CA ALA A 385 22.05 15.41 -13.07
C ALA A 385 23.20 16.18 -13.73
N SER A 386 22.86 17.05 -14.68
CA SER A 386 23.77 18.06 -15.16
C SER A 386 24.28 18.92 -13.98
N PRO A 387 25.54 19.36 -13.97
CA PRO A 387 25.94 20.46 -13.09
C PRO A 387 24.98 21.63 -13.31
N PRO A 388 24.64 22.42 -12.27
CA PRO A 388 23.80 23.60 -12.45
C PRO A 388 24.34 24.43 -13.61
N LEU A 389 23.49 24.72 -14.60
CA LEU A 389 23.81 25.73 -15.61
C LEU A 389 24.18 27.00 -14.85
N GLU A 390 25.38 27.53 -15.11
CA GLU A 390 25.74 28.85 -14.60
C GLU A 390 24.60 29.82 -14.97
N PRO A 391 24.12 30.65 -14.02
CA PRO A 391 23.07 31.61 -14.33
C PRO A 391 23.52 32.42 -15.55
N GLU A 392 22.59 32.64 -16.50
CA GLU A 392 22.87 33.51 -17.65
C GLU A 392 23.57 34.77 -17.12
N PRO A 393 24.76 35.11 -17.64
CA PRO A 393 25.41 36.34 -17.24
C PRO A 393 24.40 37.46 -17.48
N ALA A 394 24.04 38.16 -16.40
CA ALA A 394 23.14 39.29 -16.46
C ALA A 394 23.57 40.17 -17.64
N ALA A 395 22.61 40.53 -18.49
CA ALA A 395 22.85 41.37 -19.66
C ALA A 395 23.82 42.49 -19.25
N PRO A 396 24.99 42.60 -19.91
CA PRO A 396 26.00 43.53 -19.47
C PRO A 396 25.35 44.91 -19.41
N PRO A 397 25.49 45.66 -18.30
CA PRO A 397 25.06 47.04 -18.30
C PRO A 397 25.75 47.72 -19.48
N SER A 398 24.95 48.38 -20.32
CA SER A 398 25.45 49.15 -21.46
C SER A 398 26.48 50.16 -20.96
N ALA A 399 27.76 49.82 -21.09
CA ALA A 399 28.86 50.70 -20.80
C ALA A 399 29.94 50.43 -21.85
N TRP A 400 30.00 51.35 -22.81
CA TRP A 400 31.17 51.61 -23.64
C TRP A 400 32.45 51.75 -22.77
N TRP A 401 33.60 51.72 -23.45
CA TRP A 401 34.94 52.14 -23.00
C TRP A 401 35.75 51.24 -22.02
N TRP A 402 36.44 50.21 -22.54
CA TRP A 402 37.85 49.91 -22.21
C TRP A 402 38.48 48.85 -23.16
N PRO A 403 39.66 49.07 -23.77
CA PRO A 403 40.44 48.04 -24.43
C PRO A 403 41.57 47.57 -23.51
N GLY A 404 41.44 46.36 -22.96
CA GLY A 404 42.53 45.66 -22.27
C GLY A 404 42.46 44.17 -22.60
N PRO A 405 43.60 43.48 -22.85
CA PRO A 405 43.56 42.07 -23.19
C PRO A 405 43.10 41.27 -21.97
N ARG A 406 41.99 40.55 -22.10
CA ARG A 406 41.59 39.55 -21.11
C ARG A 406 42.37 38.27 -21.41
N ASP A 407 43.07 37.77 -20.41
CA ASP A 407 43.71 36.46 -20.43
C ASP A 407 42.65 35.40 -20.74
N ALA A 408 42.81 34.74 -21.88
CA ALA A 408 42.02 33.58 -22.26
C ALA A 408 42.55 32.38 -21.48
N HIS A 409 41.95 32.11 -20.31
CA HIS A 409 42.06 30.79 -19.71
C HIS A 409 41.36 29.79 -20.63
N ALA A 410 42.16 29.05 -21.41
CA ALA A 410 41.70 27.87 -22.11
C ALA A 410 41.39 26.80 -21.05
N ALA A 411 40.13 26.75 -20.60
CA ALA A 411 39.62 25.59 -19.91
C ALA A 411 39.71 24.40 -20.89
N GLU A 412 40.38 23.32 -20.48
CA GLU A 412 40.39 22.07 -21.22
C GLU A 412 38.95 21.70 -21.57
N LEU A 413 38.64 21.66 -22.87
CA LEU A 413 37.34 21.21 -23.35
C LEU A 413 37.17 19.76 -22.89
N PRO A 414 36.13 19.42 -22.12
CA PRO A 414 35.92 18.03 -21.73
C PRO A 414 35.82 17.17 -22.97
N ALA A 415 36.36 15.94 -22.90
CA ALA A 415 36.27 14.97 -23.97
C ALA A 415 34.82 14.89 -24.48
N SER A 416 34.63 14.79 -25.80
CA SER A 416 33.30 14.83 -26.44
C SER A 416 32.32 13.79 -25.92
N ASP A 417 32.83 12.73 -25.29
CA ASP A 417 32.05 11.64 -24.71
C ASP A 417 31.78 11.81 -23.21
N ALA A 418 32.32 12.84 -22.56
CA ALA A 418 31.97 13.14 -21.17
C ALA A 418 30.49 13.53 -21.06
N LEU A 419 29.78 12.98 -20.08
CA LEU A 419 28.33 13.22 -19.87
C LEU A 419 27.95 14.71 -19.94
N ALA A 420 28.72 15.58 -19.29
CA ALA A 420 28.47 17.03 -19.30
C ALA A 420 28.55 17.65 -20.72
N ALA A 421 29.41 17.13 -21.60
CA ALA A 421 29.50 17.60 -22.99
C ALA A 421 28.30 17.12 -23.82
N LEU A 422 27.87 15.87 -23.62
CA LEU A 422 26.67 15.32 -24.26
C LEU A 422 25.41 16.10 -23.86
N VAL A 423 25.24 16.36 -22.55
CA VAL A 423 24.12 17.16 -22.03
C VAL A 423 24.09 18.54 -22.66
N ARG A 424 25.19 19.30 -22.60
CA ARG A 424 25.22 20.68 -23.14
C ARG A 424 24.85 20.71 -24.62
N ARG A 425 25.21 19.67 -25.37
CA ARG A 425 24.86 19.56 -26.78
C ARG A 425 23.38 19.26 -27.01
N LEU A 426 22.77 18.45 -26.14
CA LEU A 426 21.37 18.06 -26.23
C LEU A 426 20.40 19.06 -25.59
N ASP A 427 20.90 20.04 -24.84
CA ASP A 427 20.09 21.05 -24.17
C ASP A 427 19.18 21.77 -25.17
N ARG A 428 17.87 21.63 -24.96
CA ARG A 428 16.80 22.18 -25.79
C ARG A 428 16.96 21.90 -27.28
N TRP A 429 17.64 20.82 -27.67
CA TRP A 429 17.86 20.49 -29.07
C TRP A 429 16.66 19.77 -29.68
N VAL A 430 16.07 20.41 -30.70
CA VAL A 430 15.08 19.80 -31.62
C VAL A 430 15.73 19.77 -33.01
N PRO A 431 16.22 18.61 -33.47
CA PRO A 431 17.02 18.53 -34.70
C PRO A 431 16.17 18.74 -35.95
N ASP A 432 16.77 19.33 -36.98
CA ASP A 432 16.25 19.27 -38.35
C ASP A 432 16.72 18.01 -39.10
N ASP A 433 16.22 17.81 -40.33
CA ASP A 433 16.49 16.60 -41.14
C ASP A 433 17.99 16.32 -41.35
N HIS A 434 18.84 17.35 -41.41
CA HIS A 434 20.29 17.21 -41.61
C HIS A 434 21.03 16.90 -40.31
N GLU A 435 20.41 17.22 -39.17
CA GLU A 435 20.97 17.02 -37.84
C GLU A 435 20.61 15.64 -37.24
N LEU A 436 19.65 14.93 -37.82
CA LEU A 436 19.10 13.67 -37.28
C LEU A 436 20.17 12.62 -36.95
N SER A 437 21.14 12.39 -37.83
CA SER A 437 22.21 11.41 -37.57
C SER A 437 23.04 11.80 -36.35
N VAL A 438 23.42 13.08 -36.27
CA VAL A 438 24.28 13.59 -35.20
C VAL A 438 23.54 13.61 -33.87
N TYR A 439 22.25 13.97 -33.89
CA TYR A 439 21.36 13.92 -32.73
C TYR A 439 21.24 12.49 -32.21
N ARG A 440 20.94 11.53 -33.09
CA ARG A 440 20.84 10.10 -32.76
C ARG A 440 22.12 9.60 -32.10
N ASP A 441 23.28 9.84 -32.69
CA ASP A 441 24.56 9.32 -32.18
C ASP A 441 24.95 9.99 -30.84
N THR A 442 24.48 11.21 -30.60
CA THR A 442 24.65 11.90 -29.31
C THR A 442 23.73 11.30 -28.24
N LEU A 443 22.46 11.03 -28.58
CA LEU A 443 21.53 10.36 -27.66
C LEU A 443 21.90 8.91 -27.37
N ASP A 444 22.39 8.17 -28.35
CA ASP A 444 22.82 6.78 -28.17
C ASP A 444 23.90 6.69 -27.07
N ARG A 445 24.90 7.57 -27.15
CA ARG A 445 25.95 7.69 -26.13
C ARG A 445 25.44 8.16 -24.77
N LEU A 446 24.46 9.08 -24.75
CA LEU A 446 23.82 9.47 -23.49
C LEU A 446 23.10 8.27 -22.85
N LEU A 447 22.33 7.52 -23.63
CA LEU A 447 21.58 6.35 -23.18
C LEU A 447 22.50 5.24 -22.67
N ASP A 448 23.68 5.06 -23.29
CA ASP A 448 24.71 4.15 -22.77
C ASP A 448 25.26 4.60 -21.41
N HIS A 449 25.51 5.89 -21.22
CA HIS A 449 25.99 6.42 -19.94
C HIS A 449 24.97 6.20 -18.82
N VAL A 450 23.71 6.58 -19.02
CA VAL A 450 22.68 6.45 -17.99
C VAL A 450 22.35 4.98 -17.69
N ALA A 451 22.40 4.10 -18.69
CA ALA A 451 22.24 2.66 -18.49
C ALA A 451 23.40 2.05 -17.70
N ALA A 452 24.65 2.45 -18.00
CA ALA A 452 25.82 1.98 -17.27
C ALA A 452 25.77 2.40 -15.80
N GLU A 453 25.41 3.66 -15.54
CA GLU A 453 25.27 4.22 -14.20
C GLU A 453 24.17 3.53 -13.39
N ALA A 454 22.95 3.41 -13.94
CA ALA A 454 21.84 2.76 -13.25
C ALA A 454 22.14 1.28 -12.94
N ARG A 455 22.82 0.58 -13.86
CA ARG A 455 23.28 -0.80 -13.62
C ARG A 455 24.22 -0.91 -12.43
N GLU A 456 25.19 -0.01 -12.32
CA GLU A 456 26.18 -0.01 -11.25
C GLU A 456 25.53 0.31 -9.90
N ARG A 457 24.75 1.39 -9.83
CA ARG A 457 24.08 1.83 -8.60
C ARG A 457 23.12 0.80 -8.04
N ASN A 458 22.35 0.13 -8.90
CA ASN A 458 21.38 -0.89 -8.49
C ASN A 458 21.99 -2.29 -8.34
N ALA A 459 23.29 -2.46 -8.60
CA ALA A 459 23.99 -3.75 -8.53
C ALA A 459 23.22 -4.89 -9.24
N LEU A 460 22.82 -4.67 -10.49
CA LEU A 460 21.99 -5.62 -11.23
C LEU A 460 22.64 -7.01 -11.33
N ASP A 461 21.81 -8.06 -11.20
CA ASP A 461 22.23 -9.46 -11.37
C ASP A 461 22.94 -9.66 -12.73
N ALA A 462 24.11 -10.28 -12.69
CA ALA A 462 24.96 -10.53 -13.85
C ALA A 462 24.21 -11.19 -15.03
N ARG A 463 23.16 -11.97 -14.76
CA ARG A 463 22.31 -12.61 -15.78
C ARG A 463 21.57 -11.60 -16.65
N VAL A 464 21.10 -10.49 -16.08
CA VAL A 464 20.29 -9.48 -16.79
C VAL A 464 21.11 -8.25 -17.21
N VAL A 465 22.35 -8.13 -16.76
CA VAL A 465 23.28 -7.07 -17.18
C VAL A 465 23.39 -6.94 -18.72
N PRO A 466 23.51 -8.02 -19.52
CA PRO A 466 23.67 -7.90 -20.98
C PRO A 466 22.46 -7.29 -21.69
N ILE A 467 21.25 -7.47 -21.15
CA ILE A 467 20.03 -6.97 -21.81
C ILE A 467 19.70 -5.53 -21.43
N PHE A 468 20.27 -5.02 -20.33
CA PHE A 468 19.83 -3.77 -19.73
C PHE A 468 20.07 -2.53 -20.62
N PRO A 469 21.22 -2.35 -21.30
CA PRO A 469 21.41 -1.23 -22.22
C PRO A 469 20.41 -1.27 -23.40
N HIS A 470 20.16 -2.46 -23.95
CA HIS A 470 19.17 -2.64 -25.03
C HIS A 470 17.76 -2.32 -24.54
N LEU A 471 17.41 -2.72 -23.31
CA LEU A 471 16.14 -2.38 -22.69
C LEU A 471 15.97 -0.87 -22.59
N VAL A 472 16.92 -0.14 -21.99
CA VAL A 472 16.85 1.33 -21.83
C VAL A 472 16.65 2.03 -23.18
N LYS A 473 17.49 1.69 -24.18
CA LYS A 473 17.39 2.26 -25.53
C LYS A 473 16.07 1.94 -26.22
N THR A 474 15.55 0.73 -26.01
CA THR A 474 14.26 0.32 -26.58
C THR A 474 13.10 1.05 -25.92
N VAL A 475 13.12 1.27 -24.61
CA VAL A 475 12.08 2.03 -23.92
C VAL A 475 12.06 3.47 -24.40
N ALA A 476 13.21 4.14 -24.51
CA ALA A 476 13.28 5.48 -25.09
C ALA A 476 12.70 5.51 -26.53
N TRP A 477 12.95 4.48 -27.34
CA TRP A 477 12.39 4.39 -28.69
C TRP A 477 10.88 4.14 -28.66
N GLN A 478 10.43 3.29 -27.77
CA GLN A 478 9.03 2.93 -27.62
C GLN A 478 8.17 4.10 -27.13
N GLU A 479 8.69 4.86 -26.16
CA GLU A 479 7.95 5.89 -25.45
C GLU A 479 7.99 7.25 -26.17
N SER A 480 9.15 7.67 -26.69
CA SER A 480 9.29 9.02 -27.25
C SER A 480 9.86 9.07 -28.66
N CYS A 481 10.30 7.94 -29.21
CA CYS A 481 11.16 7.90 -30.39
C CYS A 481 12.45 8.71 -30.19
N TRP A 482 13.08 8.55 -29.02
CA TRP A 482 14.29 9.25 -28.61
C TRP A 482 14.13 10.78 -28.63
N ARG A 483 12.94 11.29 -28.31
CA ARG A 483 12.70 12.74 -28.24
C ARG A 483 12.50 13.18 -26.81
N HIS A 484 13.26 14.19 -26.40
CA HIS A 484 13.00 14.90 -25.15
C HIS A 484 12.31 16.24 -25.38
N PHE A 485 12.81 17.02 -26.35
CA PHE A 485 12.27 18.33 -26.68
C PHE A 485 11.47 18.31 -27.98
N VAL A 486 10.48 19.19 -28.06
CA VAL A 486 9.61 19.40 -29.23
C VAL A 486 9.38 20.89 -29.45
N ARG A 487 9.02 21.28 -30.68
CA ARG A 487 8.54 22.63 -30.96
C ARG A 487 7.02 22.67 -30.85
N GLN A 488 6.50 23.52 -29.98
CA GLN A 488 5.08 23.83 -29.87
C GLN A 488 4.89 25.35 -29.97
N ASN A 489 3.99 25.80 -30.85
CA ASN A 489 3.74 27.23 -31.08
C ASN A 489 5.01 28.06 -31.34
N GLY A 490 5.96 27.49 -32.10
CA GLY A 490 7.23 28.13 -32.44
C GLY A 490 8.27 28.17 -31.31
N LYS A 491 7.96 27.64 -30.12
CA LYS A 491 8.89 27.60 -28.98
C LYS A 491 9.33 26.16 -28.70
N VAL A 492 10.58 25.99 -28.30
CA VAL A 492 11.07 24.71 -27.79
C VAL A 492 10.51 24.49 -26.39
N THR A 493 9.94 23.31 -26.18
CA THR A 493 9.45 22.81 -24.89
C THR A 493 9.79 21.33 -24.76
N TYR A 494 9.56 20.74 -23.61
CA TYR A 494 9.68 19.29 -23.42
C TYR A 494 8.46 18.53 -23.92
N LEU A 495 8.65 17.26 -24.28
CA LEU A 495 7.59 16.35 -24.67
C LEU A 495 6.73 16.01 -23.44
N LEU A 496 5.43 16.25 -23.53
CA LEU A 496 4.45 15.98 -22.48
C LEU A 496 3.25 15.25 -23.07
N SER A 497 2.93 14.07 -22.55
CA SER A 497 1.73 13.32 -22.94
C SER A 497 0.47 13.93 -22.31
N ARG A 498 -0.71 13.57 -22.83
CA ARG A 498 -2.00 13.93 -22.20
C ARG A 498 -2.17 13.35 -20.80
N THR A 499 -1.52 12.21 -20.52
CA THR A 499 -1.55 11.51 -19.23
C THR A 499 -0.50 12.02 -18.25
N GLY A 500 0.32 13.01 -18.64
CA GLY A 500 1.33 13.64 -17.78
C GLY A 500 2.70 12.95 -17.79
N ASP A 501 3.04 12.27 -18.90
CA ASP A 501 4.33 11.60 -19.09
C ASP A 501 5.34 12.55 -19.72
N ILE A 502 6.54 12.63 -19.13
CA ILE A 502 7.53 13.67 -19.45
C ILE A 502 8.72 13.07 -20.20
N GLY A 503 9.06 13.69 -21.33
CA GLY A 503 10.39 13.64 -21.93
C GLY A 503 10.79 12.33 -22.61
N LEU A 504 12.09 12.06 -22.60
CA LEU A 504 12.77 10.99 -23.36
C LEU A 504 12.24 9.61 -23.00
N MET A 505 11.99 9.39 -21.72
CA MET A 505 11.54 8.11 -21.19
C MET A 505 10.04 8.09 -20.88
N GLN A 506 9.31 9.20 -21.12
CA GLN A 506 7.89 9.35 -20.76
C GLN A 506 7.62 8.97 -19.29
N VAL A 507 8.37 9.56 -18.36
CA VAL A 507 8.18 9.32 -16.93
C VAL A 507 6.93 10.06 -16.45
N ASN A 508 5.95 9.31 -15.93
CA ASN A 508 4.70 9.91 -15.44
C ASN A 508 4.90 10.68 -14.12
N ARG A 509 4.60 11.98 -14.13
CA ARG A 509 4.80 12.87 -12.97
C ARG A 509 3.95 12.50 -11.74
N ARG A 510 2.79 11.85 -11.92
CA ARG A 510 1.90 11.46 -10.83
C ARG A 510 2.27 10.08 -10.28
N VAL A 511 2.59 9.12 -11.15
CA VAL A 511 3.00 7.76 -10.74
C VAL A 511 4.31 7.79 -9.94
N TRP A 512 5.26 8.64 -10.35
CA TRP A 512 6.58 8.73 -9.73
C TRP A 512 6.73 9.93 -8.78
N ARG A 513 5.61 10.54 -8.37
CA ARG A 513 5.60 11.66 -7.40
C ARG A 513 6.34 11.29 -6.12
N GLY A 514 7.22 12.18 -5.65
CA GLY A 514 8.04 11.96 -4.46
C GLY A 514 9.32 11.14 -4.70
N PHE A 515 9.49 10.52 -5.87
CA PHE A 515 10.73 9.82 -6.20
C PHE A 515 11.74 10.70 -6.92
N PHE A 516 11.31 11.68 -7.73
CA PHE A 516 12.20 12.44 -8.62
C PHE A 516 11.82 13.92 -8.71
N ASP A 517 12.78 14.76 -9.05
CA ASP A 517 12.58 16.20 -9.23
C ASP A 517 11.88 16.48 -10.56
N LEU A 518 10.68 17.08 -10.50
CA LEU A 518 9.88 17.36 -11.69
C LEU A 518 10.52 18.39 -12.62
N ARG A 519 11.17 19.45 -12.11
CA ARG A 519 11.78 20.45 -12.99
C ARG A 519 12.98 19.86 -13.74
N LYS A 520 13.77 19.02 -13.08
CA LYS A 520 14.86 18.30 -13.76
C LYS A 520 14.32 17.29 -14.78
N LEU A 521 13.24 16.57 -14.45
CA LEU A 521 12.58 15.65 -15.39
C LEU A 521 12.13 16.36 -16.68
N GLU A 522 11.70 17.61 -16.58
CA GLU A 522 11.24 18.44 -17.69
C GLU A 522 12.37 19.00 -18.55
N TRP A 523 13.47 19.45 -17.93
CA TRP A 523 14.45 20.29 -18.63
C TRP A 523 15.85 19.71 -18.74
N ASP A 524 16.14 18.60 -18.06
CA ASP A 524 17.41 17.90 -18.14
C ASP A 524 17.20 16.52 -18.80
N VAL A 525 17.65 16.39 -20.04
CA VAL A 525 17.53 15.16 -20.84
C VAL A 525 18.31 13.98 -20.23
N ALA A 526 19.46 14.24 -19.60
CA ALA A 526 20.23 13.21 -18.92
C ALA A 526 19.54 12.78 -17.63
N TYR A 527 18.97 13.73 -16.89
CA TYR A 527 18.17 13.41 -15.72
C TYR A 527 16.95 12.57 -16.11
N ASN A 528 16.20 12.95 -17.14
CA ASN A 528 15.05 12.18 -17.62
C ASN A 528 15.44 10.77 -18.07
N GLY A 529 16.52 10.64 -18.85
CA GLY A 529 17.09 9.35 -19.25
C GLY A 529 17.52 8.50 -18.05
N GLY A 530 18.21 9.11 -17.08
CA GLY A 530 18.68 8.49 -15.85
C GLY A 530 17.55 8.03 -14.94
N VAL A 531 16.48 8.83 -14.78
CA VAL A 531 15.29 8.44 -14.03
C VAL A 531 14.61 7.24 -14.70
N GLY A 532 14.44 7.29 -16.03
CA GLY A 532 13.89 6.14 -16.76
C GLY A 532 14.75 4.87 -16.59
N ALA A 533 16.07 4.99 -16.63
CA ALA A 533 16.98 3.88 -16.39
C ALA A 533 16.90 3.34 -14.95
N GLU A 534 16.84 4.21 -13.93
CA GLU A 534 16.66 3.84 -12.53
C GLU A 534 15.35 3.06 -12.32
N ILE A 535 14.24 3.57 -12.86
CA ILE A 535 12.95 2.88 -12.83
C ILE A 535 13.05 1.50 -13.49
N LEU A 536 13.66 1.42 -14.67
CA LEU A 536 13.81 0.14 -15.38
C LEU A 536 14.70 -0.83 -14.60
N ALA A 537 15.74 -0.38 -13.91
CA ALA A 537 16.58 -1.22 -13.05
C ALA A 537 15.77 -1.81 -11.90
N GLN A 538 14.97 -0.98 -11.21
CA GLN A 538 14.10 -1.41 -10.12
C GLN A 538 13.04 -2.43 -10.57
N LEU A 539 12.36 -2.15 -11.69
CA LEU A 539 11.35 -3.05 -12.25
C LEU A 539 11.95 -4.35 -12.80
N LEU A 540 13.15 -4.28 -13.38
CA LEU A 540 13.90 -5.46 -13.84
C LEU A 540 14.26 -6.36 -12.66
N THR A 541 14.74 -5.80 -11.55
CA THR A 541 15.05 -6.57 -10.34
C THR A 541 13.80 -7.20 -9.72
N ARG A 542 12.70 -6.45 -9.61
CA ARG A 542 11.47 -6.91 -8.92
C ARG A 542 10.65 -7.91 -9.73
N TYR A 543 10.59 -7.73 -11.06
CA TYR A 543 9.71 -8.50 -11.94
C TYR A 543 10.45 -9.20 -13.07
N GLY A 544 11.32 -8.48 -13.78
CA GLY A 544 11.97 -9.01 -14.98
C GLY A 544 12.87 -10.22 -14.72
N GLN A 545 13.67 -10.19 -13.64
CA GLN A 545 14.56 -11.30 -13.25
C GLN A 545 13.79 -12.61 -13.02
N LYS A 546 12.58 -12.54 -12.43
CA LYS A 546 11.72 -13.72 -12.20
C LYS A 546 11.24 -14.36 -13.50
N GLU A 547 11.17 -13.58 -14.57
CA GLU A 547 10.70 -14.04 -15.89
C GLU A 547 11.88 -14.47 -16.80
N ALA A 548 13.11 -14.10 -16.44
CA ALA A 548 14.34 -14.48 -17.13
C ALA A 548 14.60 -15.99 -17.11
N ASP A 549 14.12 -16.70 -16.08
CA ASP A 549 14.37 -18.14 -15.87
C ASP A 549 13.83 -19.02 -17.01
N HIS A 550 12.82 -18.54 -17.75
CA HIS A 550 12.32 -19.23 -18.93
C HIS A 550 13.10 -18.86 -20.21
N GLN A 551 13.31 -17.57 -20.42
CA GLN A 551 14.05 -17.01 -21.55
C GLN A 551 14.53 -15.61 -21.15
N LEU A 552 15.79 -15.31 -21.39
CA LEU A 552 16.38 -14.04 -20.95
C LEU A 552 15.61 -12.80 -21.47
N ASP A 553 15.15 -12.85 -22.72
CA ASP A 553 14.35 -11.76 -23.32
C ASP A 553 13.00 -11.51 -22.64
N ASN A 554 12.44 -12.50 -21.94
CA ASN A 554 11.21 -12.30 -21.17
C ASN A 554 11.43 -11.34 -20.00
N ALA A 555 12.66 -11.18 -19.51
CA ALA A 555 12.97 -10.16 -18.53
C ALA A 555 12.71 -8.75 -19.10
N ALA A 556 13.15 -8.45 -20.32
CA ALA A 556 12.88 -7.17 -20.97
C ALA A 556 11.38 -6.94 -21.19
N ARG A 557 10.65 -7.98 -21.65
CA ARG A 557 9.20 -7.92 -21.87
C ARG A 557 8.44 -7.64 -20.57
N ALA A 558 8.78 -8.37 -19.51
CA ALA A 558 8.13 -8.22 -18.21
C ALA A 558 8.39 -6.85 -17.59
N THR A 559 9.65 -6.38 -17.66
CA THR A 559 10.03 -5.06 -17.16
C THR A 559 9.27 -3.96 -17.90
N TYR A 560 9.17 -4.03 -19.23
CA TYR A 560 8.44 -3.02 -19.99
C TYR A 560 6.93 -3.08 -19.75
N SER A 561 6.32 -4.26 -19.67
CA SER A 561 4.90 -4.35 -19.35
C SER A 561 4.60 -3.75 -17.97
N ALA A 562 5.50 -3.90 -16.99
CA ALA A 562 5.40 -3.23 -15.69
C ALA A 562 5.64 -1.71 -15.77
N TYR A 563 6.60 -1.26 -16.59
CA TYR A 563 6.88 0.17 -16.81
C TYR A 563 5.66 0.89 -17.38
N ASN A 564 4.98 0.26 -18.35
CA ASN A 564 3.85 0.83 -19.07
C ASN A 564 2.50 0.70 -18.33
N GLY A 565 2.31 -0.37 -17.55
CA GLY A 565 1.00 -0.70 -16.96
C GLY A 565 0.99 -0.87 -15.45
N GLY A 566 2.10 -0.56 -14.77
CA GLY A 566 2.29 -0.77 -13.35
C GLY A 566 2.60 -2.23 -12.98
N PRO A 567 2.89 -2.50 -11.70
CA PRO A 567 3.29 -3.82 -11.18
C PRO A 567 2.41 -4.97 -11.63
N GLY A 568 1.08 -4.82 -11.59
CA GLY A 568 0.14 -5.87 -11.97
C GLY A 568 0.21 -6.29 -13.45
N ALA A 569 0.83 -5.49 -14.31
CA ALA A 569 0.94 -5.75 -15.74
C ALA A 569 2.19 -6.56 -16.14
N TYR A 570 3.13 -6.87 -15.24
CA TYR A 570 4.43 -7.46 -15.63
C TYR A 570 4.33 -8.79 -16.39
N ARG A 571 3.25 -9.57 -16.22
CA ARG A 571 3.01 -10.83 -16.96
C ARG A 571 2.11 -10.67 -18.19
N ARG A 572 1.61 -9.46 -18.47
CA ARG A 572 0.62 -9.18 -19.52
C ARG A 572 1.04 -9.74 -20.88
N TYR A 573 2.31 -9.63 -21.22
CA TYR A 573 2.88 -10.10 -22.49
C TYR A 573 2.65 -11.60 -22.80
N ARG A 574 2.38 -12.43 -21.79
CA ARG A 574 2.19 -13.89 -21.92
C ARG A 574 0.79 -14.38 -21.56
N LEU A 575 -0.12 -13.49 -21.14
CA LEU A 575 -1.50 -13.87 -20.83
C LEU A 575 -2.31 -14.16 -22.10
N ALA A 576 -3.12 -15.21 -22.06
CA ALA A 576 -3.98 -15.59 -23.18
C ALA A 576 -5.04 -14.51 -23.50
N ARG A 577 -5.61 -13.88 -22.46
CA ARG A 577 -6.67 -12.87 -22.57
C ARG A 577 -6.15 -11.50 -22.11
N VAL A 578 -5.92 -10.62 -23.07
CA VAL A 578 -5.47 -9.23 -22.88
C VAL A 578 -6.21 -8.34 -23.89
N PRO A 579 -6.64 -7.12 -23.52
CA PRO A 579 -7.19 -6.14 -24.46
C PRO A 579 -6.30 -5.95 -25.69
N ARG A 580 -6.91 -5.78 -26.87
CA ARG A 580 -6.17 -5.71 -28.15
C ARG A 580 -5.13 -4.59 -28.16
N ALA A 581 -5.45 -3.42 -27.61
CA ALA A 581 -4.56 -2.28 -27.53
C ALA A 581 -3.30 -2.60 -26.69
N GLN A 582 -3.48 -3.14 -25.49
CA GLN A 582 -2.38 -3.52 -24.61
C GLN A 582 -1.49 -4.62 -25.21
N ARG A 583 -2.09 -5.62 -25.89
CA ARG A 583 -1.33 -6.65 -26.60
C ARG A 583 -0.50 -6.08 -27.75
N ALA A 584 -1.01 -5.05 -28.44
CA ALA A 584 -0.27 -4.38 -29.51
C ALA A 584 0.94 -3.63 -28.95
N ILE A 585 0.80 -2.98 -27.79
CA ILE A 585 1.91 -2.30 -27.08
C ILE A 585 3.04 -3.29 -26.76
N ASP A 586 2.72 -4.41 -26.10
CA ASP A 586 3.75 -5.41 -25.71
C ASP A 586 4.42 -6.07 -26.94
N ARG A 587 3.66 -6.26 -28.02
CA ARG A 587 4.21 -6.82 -29.28
C ARG A 587 5.16 -5.83 -29.95
N ALA A 588 4.73 -4.57 -30.09
CA ALA A 588 5.52 -3.51 -30.71
C ALA A 588 6.84 -3.32 -29.93
N PHE A 589 6.77 -3.28 -28.60
CA PHE A 589 7.97 -3.22 -27.77
C PHE A 589 8.90 -4.41 -28.03
N PHE A 590 8.39 -5.65 -28.07
CA PHE A 590 9.24 -6.81 -28.26
C PHE A 590 9.88 -6.87 -29.67
N GLU A 591 9.19 -6.40 -30.69
CA GLU A 591 9.76 -6.24 -32.04
C GLU A 591 10.91 -5.23 -32.03
N LYS A 592 10.71 -4.06 -31.40
CA LYS A 592 11.74 -3.03 -31.23
C LYS A 592 12.94 -3.54 -30.42
N TYR A 593 12.68 -4.24 -29.32
CA TYR A 593 13.72 -4.80 -28.46
C TYR A 593 14.61 -5.78 -29.23
N ARG A 594 14.02 -6.68 -30.02
CA ARG A 594 14.79 -7.62 -30.86
C ARG A 594 15.65 -6.88 -31.87
N ALA A 595 15.11 -5.87 -32.56
CA ALA A 595 15.89 -5.05 -33.48
C ALA A 595 17.05 -4.32 -32.78
N MET A 596 16.82 -3.80 -31.56
CA MET A 596 17.84 -3.13 -30.75
C MET A 596 18.95 -4.09 -30.33
N SER A 597 18.59 -5.27 -29.83
CA SER A 597 19.54 -6.32 -29.43
C SER A 597 20.35 -6.89 -30.61
N ALA A 598 19.80 -6.85 -31.82
CA ALA A 598 20.45 -7.30 -33.04
C ALA A 598 21.31 -6.21 -33.72
N GLY A 599 21.34 -4.98 -33.18
CA GLY A 599 22.05 -3.85 -33.79
C GLY A 599 21.40 -3.29 -35.06
N GLN A 600 20.11 -3.57 -35.29
CA GLN A 600 19.37 -3.21 -36.50
C GLN A 600 18.42 -2.01 -36.30
N ALA A 601 18.39 -1.41 -35.11
CA ALA A 601 17.37 -0.42 -34.74
C ALA A 601 17.72 1.04 -35.11
N LEU A 602 19.00 1.42 -35.16
CA LEU A 602 19.43 2.83 -35.13
C LEU A 602 18.86 3.70 -36.27
N ASP A 603 18.53 3.14 -37.42
CA ASP A 603 17.94 3.91 -38.52
C ASP A 603 16.45 4.26 -38.31
N PHE A 604 15.80 3.63 -37.32
CA PHE A 604 14.36 3.75 -37.09
C PHE A 604 13.99 4.39 -35.75
N VAL A 605 14.96 4.55 -34.82
CA VAL A 605 14.71 5.00 -33.44
C VAL A 605 14.07 6.38 -33.35
N LEU A 606 14.35 7.25 -34.32
CA LEU A 606 13.80 8.59 -34.35
C LEU A 606 12.34 8.63 -34.85
N CYS A 607 11.81 7.60 -35.51
CA CYS A 607 10.42 7.62 -36.05
C CYS A 607 10.11 8.86 -36.93
N VAL A 608 11.06 9.28 -37.78
CA VAL A 608 11.03 10.56 -38.52
C VAL A 608 9.73 10.78 -39.31
N GLU A 609 9.12 9.71 -39.84
CA GLU A 609 7.82 9.74 -40.53
C GLU A 609 6.67 10.34 -39.69
N HIS A 610 6.82 10.39 -38.36
CA HIS A 610 5.81 10.86 -37.41
C HIS A 610 6.09 12.25 -36.85
N TRP A 611 7.17 12.94 -37.26
CA TRP A 611 7.61 14.22 -36.67
C TRP A 611 6.76 15.44 -37.06
N GLY A 612 5.74 15.27 -37.91
CA GLY A 612 4.87 16.35 -38.38
C GLY A 612 3.36 16.09 -38.30
N ARG A 613 2.91 15.00 -37.66
CA ARG A 613 1.48 14.74 -37.46
C ARG A 613 1.03 15.24 -36.08
N PRO A 614 0.01 16.12 -35.98
CA PRO A 614 -0.56 16.47 -34.69
C PRO A 614 -1.04 15.21 -33.98
N ALA A 615 -0.83 15.13 -32.67
CA ALA A 615 -1.30 14.01 -31.85
C ALA A 615 -2.81 13.81 -32.08
N ALA A 616 -3.20 12.63 -32.55
CA ALA A 616 -4.61 12.29 -32.74
C ALA A 616 -5.36 12.56 -31.43
N THR A 617 -6.40 13.39 -31.50
CA THR A 617 -7.30 13.79 -30.40
C THR A 617 -7.83 12.61 -29.62
#